data_AF-A0AAV1B357-F1
#
_entry.id   AF-A0AAV1B357-F1
#
_cell.length_a   1.000
_cell.length_b   1.000
_cell.length_c   1.000
_cell.angle_alpha   90.00
_cell.angle_beta   90.00
_cell.angle_gamma   90.00
#
_symmetry.space_group_name_H-M   'P 1'
#
loop_
_entity.id
_entity.type
_entity.pdbx_description
1 polymer ?
#
loop_
_entity_poly.entity_id
_entity_poly.type
_entity_poly.pdbx_seq_one_letter_code
_entity_poly.pdbx_strand_id
1 'polypeptide(L)'
;MHRLPSSGHSTPSSPQSPVRSPRLRQGRSKAGKFSSGGNSLAQRLSLMLLSVLLRRQGVFLFAPLIYISGMLLYMGTASFDVVPIIRHRPAPGSVYRSPQLYANLRRDMDSDNSSTDAIFTIWKSPYRGGEWKPCVNRSSEELSESIGYIYVDANGGLNQQRTSICNAVAVAGYLNATLVIPNFHYHSIWKDHSKFRDIYDEEYFIDTLKNDVRVVDKIPEFLMERFGSNMTNVHNFRIKAWSSIQYYRDVVLPKLLEEKVIRFSPYANRLSFDAPPVVQRLRCLANYEALRFSRPILTIGESLVKRMREHSAINGGKYVSVHLRFEEDMVAFSCCVFDGGRPEEQNMSAARERGWRGKFTKAGRVIRPGAIRINGKCPLSPTEVGLMLRGMGFTKNTSIFLASGRIYNAEKTMAPLLQMFPNLHTKETLASEEELAQFKSYSSRMAAIDYTVCLHSEVFVTTQGGNFPHFLLGHRRHLYGGHAKTIKPDKRKLVLLFDNPNIGWKSLKRQLLNMRSHSDSKGVELKRPNDSIYSFPCPDCMCRANKTADSKSKSAA
;
A
#
# COMPACT_ATOMS: atom_id res chain seq x y z
N MET A 1 6.13 39.91 3.50
CA MET A 1 6.28 40.63 2.23
C MET A 1 6.89 39.68 1.19
N HIS A 2 6.26 39.64 0.01
CA HIS A 2 6.68 39.08 -1.30
C HIS A 2 7.23 37.63 -1.35
N ARG A 3 6.40 36.63 -1.71
CA ARG A 3 5.95 36.16 -3.06
C ARG A 3 7.06 35.54 -3.92
N LEU A 4 6.99 34.21 -4.03
CA LEU A 4 7.54 33.40 -5.13
C LEU A 4 6.41 33.01 -6.11
N PRO A 5 6.72 32.72 -7.39
CA PRO A 5 5.76 32.74 -8.49
C PRO A 5 5.16 31.37 -8.82
N SER A 6 4.01 31.44 -9.48
CA SER A 6 3.21 30.34 -10.01
C SER A 6 3.35 30.26 -11.53
N SER A 7 3.57 29.06 -12.06
CA SER A 7 3.28 28.64 -13.43
C SER A 7 3.05 27.12 -13.39
N GLY A 8 2.16 26.47 -14.13
CA GLY A 8 1.08 26.86 -15.03
C GLY A 8 0.42 25.55 -15.48
N HIS A 9 -0.89 25.42 -15.34
CA HIS A 9 -1.65 24.31 -15.90
C HIS A 9 -2.76 24.89 -16.78
N SER A 10 -2.64 24.63 -18.08
CA SER A 10 -3.63 24.89 -19.11
C SER A 10 -4.65 23.75 -19.16
N THR A 11 -5.93 24.10 -19.12
CA THR A 11 -7.05 23.24 -19.51
C THR A 11 -7.79 23.88 -20.70
N PRO A 12 -8.28 23.10 -21.68
CA PRO A 12 -8.87 23.64 -22.90
C PRO A 12 -10.31 24.12 -22.71
N SER A 13 -10.67 25.10 -23.52
CA SER A 13 -11.96 25.77 -23.66
C SER A 13 -13.06 24.92 -24.30
N SER A 14 -14.31 25.23 -23.92
CA SER A 14 -15.56 24.68 -24.45
C SER A 14 -15.93 25.26 -25.84
N PRO A 15 -16.64 24.50 -26.70
CA PRO A 15 -16.95 24.92 -28.07
C PRO A 15 -18.16 25.87 -28.20
N GLN A 16 -18.15 26.62 -29.31
CA GLN A 16 -19.10 27.67 -29.72
C GLN A 16 -20.48 27.13 -30.18
N SER A 17 -21.53 27.92 -29.91
CA SER A 17 -22.88 27.74 -30.46
C SER A 17 -23.01 28.40 -31.86
N PRO A 18 -23.68 27.77 -32.86
CA PRO A 18 -23.87 28.39 -34.17
C PRO A 18 -25.17 29.21 -34.30
N VAL A 19 -24.95 30.47 -34.69
CA VAL A 19 -25.60 31.35 -35.70
C VAL A 19 -27.07 31.15 -36.12
N ARG A 20 -27.77 32.30 -36.11
CA ARG A 20 -29.12 32.62 -36.65
C ARG A 20 -29.25 32.47 -38.17
N SER A 21 -30.47 32.10 -38.61
CA SER A 21 -30.95 32.18 -40.00
C SER A 21 -32.27 32.98 -40.08
N PRO A 22 -32.66 33.51 -41.26
CA PRO A 22 -33.19 34.88 -41.37
C PRO A 22 -34.71 35.03 -41.61
N ARG A 23 -35.14 36.30 -41.45
CA ARG A 23 -36.48 36.87 -41.66
C ARG A 23 -37.02 36.63 -43.09
N LEU A 24 -38.30 36.24 -43.18
CA LEU A 24 -39.11 36.31 -44.41
C LEU A 24 -40.28 37.29 -44.23
N ARG A 25 -40.42 38.18 -45.22
CA ARG A 25 -41.35 39.31 -45.29
C ARG A 25 -42.60 38.92 -46.11
N GLN A 26 -43.73 39.55 -45.77
CA GLN A 26 -45.06 39.34 -46.33
C GLN A 26 -45.17 39.58 -47.85
N GLY A 27 -45.96 38.73 -48.52
CA GLY A 27 -46.52 38.95 -49.86
C GLY A 27 -48.05 38.95 -49.79
N ARG A 28 -48.69 39.87 -50.52
CA ARG A 28 -50.11 40.24 -50.45
C ARG A 28 -50.84 39.81 -51.73
N SER A 29 -51.91 39.02 -51.61
CA SER A 29 -53.00 38.81 -52.60
C SER A 29 -53.99 37.79 -52.04
N LYS A 30 -55.30 37.78 -52.23
CA LYS A 30 -56.32 38.61 -52.91
C LYS A 30 -57.66 38.21 -52.25
N ALA A 31 -58.62 39.12 -52.22
CA ALA A 31 -59.93 38.93 -51.61
C ALA A 31 -60.85 38.01 -52.44
N GLY A 32 -61.63 37.18 -51.75
CA GLY A 32 -62.85 36.53 -52.22
C GLY A 32 -64.05 36.99 -51.39
N LYS A 33 -65.14 37.34 -52.06
CA LYS A 33 -66.33 38.09 -51.61
C LYS A 33 -67.41 37.24 -50.90
N PHE A 34 -68.11 37.87 -49.94
CA PHE A 34 -69.55 37.82 -49.55
C PHE A 34 -70.22 36.44 -49.23
N SER A 35 -71.23 36.29 -48.35
CA SER A 35 -72.31 37.19 -47.91
C SER A 35 -72.92 36.84 -46.53
N SER A 36 -73.37 37.89 -45.82
CA SER A 36 -74.60 38.07 -45.02
C SER A 36 -75.39 36.87 -44.45
N GLY A 37 -75.66 36.92 -43.13
CA GLY A 37 -76.75 36.17 -42.49
C GLY A 37 -76.96 36.54 -41.00
N GLY A 38 -77.97 37.40 -40.76
CA GLY A 38 -78.72 37.70 -39.51
C GLY A 38 -78.18 37.32 -38.12
N ASN A 39 -77.94 38.33 -37.26
CA ASN A 39 -77.66 38.17 -35.83
C ASN A 39 -78.85 37.56 -35.07
N SER A 40 -78.65 36.42 -34.43
CA SER A 40 -79.70 35.71 -33.67
C SER A 40 -79.83 36.22 -32.23
N LEU A 41 -80.99 35.95 -31.62
CA LEU A 41 -81.36 36.22 -30.22
C LEU A 41 -80.29 35.76 -29.20
N ALA A 42 -79.51 34.74 -29.54
CA ALA A 42 -78.41 34.21 -28.73
C ALA A 42 -77.25 35.21 -28.56
N GLN A 43 -76.94 36.01 -29.59
CA GLN A 43 -75.88 37.03 -29.49
C GLN A 43 -76.29 38.21 -28.58
N ARG A 44 -77.59 38.54 -28.54
CA ARG A 44 -78.12 39.57 -27.64
C ARG A 44 -78.14 39.09 -26.19
N LEU A 45 -78.46 37.81 -25.94
CA LEU A 45 -78.39 37.19 -24.61
C LEU A 45 -76.95 37.03 -24.11
N SER A 46 -76.00 36.67 -24.98
CA SER A 46 -74.58 36.56 -24.60
C SER A 46 -73.98 37.91 -24.20
N LEU A 47 -74.39 39.00 -24.87
CA LEU A 47 -73.95 40.35 -24.52
C LEU A 47 -74.55 40.85 -23.19
N MET A 48 -75.79 40.45 -22.87
CA MET A 48 -76.39 40.71 -21.55
C MET A 48 -75.76 39.88 -20.42
N LEU A 49 -75.44 38.61 -20.67
CA LEU A 49 -74.76 37.77 -19.67
C LEU A 49 -73.34 38.28 -19.38
N LEU A 50 -72.63 38.72 -20.42
CA LEU A 50 -71.30 39.32 -20.28
C LEU A 50 -71.35 40.65 -19.51
N SER A 51 -72.39 41.46 -19.71
CA SER A 51 -72.56 42.73 -18.98
C SER A 51 -72.97 42.52 -17.51
N VAL A 52 -73.69 41.45 -17.18
CA VAL A 52 -74.00 41.04 -15.80
C VAL A 52 -72.76 40.46 -15.09
N LEU A 53 -71.96 39.63 -15.77
CA LEU A 53 -70.72 39.06 -15.25
C LEU A 53 -69.64 40.12 -14.99
N LEU A 54 -69.55 41.16 -15.83
CA LEU A 54 -68.65 42.30 -15.63
C LEU A 54 -69.09 43.21 -14.46
N ARG A 55 -70.36 43.15 -14.03
CA ARG A 55 -70.91 43.99 -12.95
C ARG A 55 -70.71 43.42 -11.54
N ARG A 56 -70.22 42.18 -11.40
CA ARG A 56 -69.89 41.54 -10.11
C ARG A 56 -68.41 41.13 -10.05
N GLN A 57 -67.53 42.12 -9.97
CA GLN A 57 -66.08 41.94 -9.80
C GLN A 57 -65.66 41.18 -8.52
N GLY A 58 -66.58 40.92 -7.57
CA GLY A 58 -66.27 40.20 -6.33
C GLY A 58 -66.06 38.69 -6.49
N VAL A 59 -66.59 38.04 -7.52
CA VAL A 59 -66.52 36.56 -7.63
C VAL A 59 -65.15 36.08 -8.10
N PHE A 60 -64.43 36.88 -8.90
CA PHE A 60 -63.06 36.56 -9.33
C PHE A 60 -62.01 36.72 -8.22
N LEU A 61 -62.31 37.44 -7.14
CA LEU A 61 -61.42 37.54 -5.97
C LEU A 61 -61.33 36.22 -5.19
N PHE A 62 -62.36 35.38 -5.25
CA PHE A 62 -62.40 34.10 -4.51
C PHE A 62 -62.01 32.88 -5.35
N ALA A 63 -61.92 33.01 -6.68
CA ALA A 63 -61.52 31.91 -7.56
C ALA A 63 -60.12 31.32 -7.23
N PRO A 64 -59.09 32.12 -6.89
CA PRO A 64 -57.79 31.58 -6.46
C PRO A 64 -57.89 30.83 -5.12
N LEU A 65 -58.73 31.32 -4.19
CA LEU A 65 -58.91 30.70 -2.88
C LEU A 65 -59.64 29.35 -2.98
N ILE A 66 -60.65 29.26 -3.84
CA ILE A 66 -61.35 28.00 -4.12
C ILE A 66 -60.42 27.01 -4.83
N TYR A 67 -59.60 27.47 -5.77
CA TYR A 67 -58.60 26.62 -6.44
C TYR A 67 -57.54 26.10 -5.46
N ILE A 68 -57.01 26.95 -4.58
CA ILE A 68 -56.04 26.56 -3.56
C ILE A 68 -56.67 25.59 -2.55
N SER A 69 -57.90 25.86 -2.11
CA SER A 69 -58.60 24.98 -1.17
C SER A 69 -58.92 23.61 -1.80
N GLY A 70 -59.32 23.59 -3.08
CA GLY A 70 -59.47 22.35 -3.86
C GLY A 70 -58.16 21.59 -4.06
N MET A 71 -57.04 22.29 -4.31
CA MET A 71 -55.72 21.67 -4.40
C MET A 71 -55.22 21.12 -3.08
N LEU A 72 -55.49 21.79 -1.95
CA LEU A 72 -55.14 21.31 -0.62
C LEU A 72 -55.97 20.09 -0.21
N LEU A 73 -57.27 20.05 -0.55
CA LEU A 73 -58.12 18.86 -0.37
C LEU A 73 -57.68 17.69 -1.26
N TYR A 74 -57.26 17.97 -2.50
CA TYR A 74 -56.70 16.95 -3.40
C TYR A 74 -55.36 16.40 -2.90
N MET A 75 -54.48 17.25 -2.38
CA MET A 75 -53.21 16.83 -1.78
C MET A 75 -53.40 16.14 -0.42
N GLY A 76 -54.48 16.41 0.30
CA GLY A 76 -54.84 15.75 1.57
C GLY A 76 -55.52 14.39 1.42
N THR A 77 -56.04 14.07 0.23
CA THR A 77 -56.70 12.79 -0.08
C THR A 77 -55.84 11.85 -0.94
N ALA A 78 -54.80 12.36 -1.58
CA ALA A 78 -53.80 11.54 -2.26
C ALA A 78 -52.74 11.04 -1.26
N SER A 79 -52.92 9.84 -0.73
CA SER A 79 -51.85 9.10 -0.05
C SER A 79 -50.70 8.84 -1.04
N PHE A 80 -49.65 9.65 -1.00
CA PHE A 80 -48.39 9.40 -1.70
C PHE A 80 -47.52 8.34 -0.99
N ASP A 81 -48.14 7.25 -0.52
CA ASP A 81 -47.45 6.10 0.10
C ASP A 81 -46.85 5.14 -0.93
N VAL A 82 -46.60 5.61 -2.15
CA VAL A 82 -45.76 4.91 -3.12
C VAL A 82 -44.61 5.82 -3.51
N VAL A 83 -43.73 6.08 -2.54
CA VAL A 83 -42.35 6.48 -2.85
C VAL A 83 -41.76 5.35 -3.70
N PRO A 84 -41.24 5.62 -4.92
CA PRO A 84 -40.51 4.58 -5.64
C PRO A 84 -39.36 4.15 -4.73
N ILE A 85 -39.35 2.87 -4.33
CA ILE A 85 -38.18 2.29 -3.66
C ILE A 85 -37.04 2.35 -4.69
N ILE A 86 -36.28 3.44 -4.67
CA ILE A 86 -35.01 3.54 -5.39
C ILE A 86 -34.11 2.53 -4.67
N ARG A 87 -34.13 1.27 -5.15
CA ARG A 87 -33.14 0.27 -4.77
C ARG A 87 -31.81 0.76 -5.35
N HIS A 88 -31.10 1.57 -4.58
CA HIS A 88 -29.74 1.96 -4.89
C HIS A 88 -28.91 0.69 -5.01
N ARG A 89 -28.61 0.29 -6.25
CA ARG A 89 -27.65 -0.79 -6.49
C ARG A 89 -26.29 -0.28 -5.97
N PRO A 90 -25.61 -1.03 -5.10
CA PRO A 90 -24.26 -0.67 -4.69
C PRO A 90 -23.38 -0.51 -5.93
N ALA A 91 -22.47 0.48 -5.90
CA ALA A 91 -21.52 0.67 -6.98
C ALA A 91 -20.66 -0.61 -7.16
N PRO A 92 -20.32 -1.03 -8.39
CA PRO A 92 -19.46 -2.18 -8.61
C PRO A 92 -18.15 -2.09 -7.84
N GLY A 93 -17.77 -3.17 -7.15
CA GLY A 93 -16.60 -3.26 -6.29
C GLY A 93 -16.77 -2.65 -4.89
N SER A 94 -17.92 -2.06 -4.57
CA SER A 94 -18.17 -1.46 -3.25
C SER A 94 -18.49 -2.47 -2.15
N VAL A 95 -18.93 -3.67 -2.52
CA VAL A 95 -19.37 -4.71 -1.58
C VAL A 95 -18.37 -5.85 -1.53
N TYR A 96 -18.22 -6.47 -0.36
CA TYR A 96 -17.44 -7.68 -0.18
C TYR A 96 -18.31 -8.91 -0.48
N ARG A 97 -18.13 -9.52 -1.66
CA ARG A 97 -18.86 -10.72 -2.12
C ARG A 97 -17.97 -11.95 -2.32
N SER A 98 -16.72 -11.87 -1.91
CA SER A 98 -15.70 -12.90 -2.14
C SER A 98 -16.09 -14.29 -1.61
N PRO A 99 -16.77 -14.46 -0.46
CA PRO A 99 -17.27 -15.77 -0.02
C PRO A 99 -18.32 -16.38 -0.97
N GLN A 100 -19.27 -15.57 -1.46
CA GLN A 100 -20.27 -16.00 -2.44
C GLN A 100 -19.60 -16.38 -3.77
N LEU A 101 -18.65 -15.56 -4.23
CA LEU A 101 -17.90 -15.84 -5.45
C LEU A 101 -17.10 -17.15 -5.33
N TYR A 102 -16.44 -17.39 -4.19
CA TYR A 102 -15.72 -18.63 -3.93
C TYR A 102 -16.67 -19.84 -4.00
N ALA A 103 -17.83 -19.78 -3.37
CA ALA A 103 -18.82 -20.85 -3.42
C ALA A 103 -19.25 -21.17 -4.87
N ASN A 104 -19.51 -20.13 -5.67
CA ASN A 104 -19.92 -20.29 -7.08
C ASN A 104 -18.83 -20.90 -7.96
N LEU A 105 -17.57 -20.47 -7.77
CA LEU A 105 -16.46 -20.86 -8.64
C LEU A 105 -15.72 -22.13 -8.20
N ARG A 106 -15.96 -22.62 -6.99
CA ARG A 106 -15.18 -23.72 -6.40
C ARG A 106 -15.13 -24.96 -7.29
N ARG A 107 -16.27 -25.38 -7.84
CA ARG A 107 -16.36 -26.58 -8.68
C ARG A 107 -15.52 -26.44 -9.95
N ASP A 108 -15.72 -25.36 -10.69
CA ASP A 108 -14.98 -25.07 -11.94
C ASP A 108 -13.48 -24.89 -11.69
N MET A 109 -13.13 -24.27 -10.56
CA MET A 109 -11.74 -24.07 -10.16
C MET A 109 -11.05 -25.37 -9.78
N ASP A 110 -11.76 -26.31 -9.16
CA ASP A 110 -11.22 -27.60 -8.75
C ASP A 110 -11.11 -28.61 -9.90
N SER A 111 -11.97 -28.49 -10.93
CA SER A 111 -11.90 -29.30 -12.15
C SER A 111 -10.91 -28.78 -13.19
N ASP A 112 -10.31 -27.61 -12.96
CA ASP A 112 -9.42 -26.96 -13.92
C ASP A 112 -8.01 -27.59 -13.97
N ASN A 113 -7.84 -28.49 -14.95
CA ASN A 113 -6.56 -29.14 -15.26
C ASN A 113 -5.66 -28.33 -16.21
N SER A 114 -6.09 -27.15 -16.70
CA SER A 114 -5.24 -26.29 -17.55
C SER A 114 -4.11 -25.58 -16.77
N SER A 115 -3.84 -26.03 -15.55
CA SER A 115 -2.84 -25.47 -14.64
C SER A 115 -1.42 -25.98 -14.90
N THR A 116 -1.24 -27.08 -15.64
CA THR A 116 0.09 -27.68 -15.89
C THR A 116 1.01 -26.74 -16.68
N ASP A 117 0.53 -26.13 -17.77
CA ASP A 117 1.27 -25.12 -18.55
C ASP A 117 1.47 -23.81 -17.78
N ALA A 118 0.48 -23.45 -16.95
CA ALA A 118 0.55 -22.26 -16.11
C ALA A 118 1.60 -22.40 -15.00
N ILE A 119 1.70 -23.57 -14.36
CA ILE A 119 2.70 -23.91 -13.34
C ILE A 119 4.11 -23.85 -13.91
N PHE A 120 4.33 -24.43 -15.10
CA PHE A 120 5.64 -24.37 -15.74
C PHE A 120 6.10 -22.92 -15.96
N THR A 121 5.17 -22.02 -16.28
CA THR A 121 5.45 -20.58 -16.42
C THR A 121 5.64 -19.88 -15.06
N ILE A 122 5.02 -20.36 -13.98
CA ILE A 122 5.20 -19.81 -12.62
C ILE A 122 6.63 -20.00 -12.15
N TRP A 123 7.19 -21.18 -12.33
CA TRP A 123 8.51 -21.53 -11.80
C TRP A 123 9.67 -21.17 -12.72
N LYS A 124 9.39 -20.83 -13.98
CA LYS A 124 10.38 -20.25 -14.90
C LYS A 124 10.65 -18.80 -14.54
N SER A 125 11.93 -18.45 -14.42
CA SER A 125 12.33 -17.04 -14.42
C SER A 125 12.35 -16.55 -15.87
N PRO A 126 11.45 -15.63 -16.28
CA PRO A 126 11.52 -15.04 -17.62
C PRO A 126 12.68 -14.06 -17.75
N TYR A 127 13.23 -13.60 -16.61
CA TYR A 127 14.43 -12.79 -16.60
C TYR A 127 15.61 -13.69 -16.99
N ARG A 128 16.17 -13.44 -18.18
CA ARG A 128 17.48 -13.94 -18.55
C ARG A 128 18.47 -13.25 -17.61
N GLY A 129 18.78 -13.91 -16.50
CA GLY A 129 19.68 -13.40 -15.47
C GLY A 129 21.00 -12.91 -16.04
N GLY A 130 21.68 -12.04 -15.28
CA GLY A 130 23.04 -11.60 -15.60
C GLY A 130 23.15 -10.23 -16.25
N GLU A 131 22.13 -9.36 -16.24
CA GLU A 131 22.40 -7.94 -16.52
C GLU A 131 22.96 -7.25 -15.28
N TRP A 132 22.49 -7.61 -14.07
CA TRP A 132 22.93 -6.99 -12.82
C TRP A 132 23.53 -8.02 -11.86
N LYS A 133 24.52 -7.59 -11.09
CA LYS A 133 25.08 -8.33 -9.95
C LYS A 133 25.20 -7.41 -8.74
N PRO A 134 25.05 -7.92 -7.51
CA PRO A 134 25.47 -7.23 -6.31
C PRO A 134 26.87 -6.64 -6.49
N CYS A 135 27.00 -5.35 -6.26
CA CYS A 135 28.29 -4.71 -6.10
C CYS A 135 28.09 -3.52 -5.16
N VAL A 136 28.89 -3.49 -4.10
CA VAL A 136 29.02 -2.30 -3.27
C VAL A 136 30.50 -2.14 -3.03
N ASN A 137 31.08 -1.09 -3.61
CA ASN A 137 32.50 -0.80 -3.42
C ASN A 137 32.73 -0.41 -1.97
N ARG A 138 33.60 -1.15 -1.29
CA ARG A 138 34.11 -0.80 0.04
C ARG A 138 35.28 0.15 -0.11
N SER A 139 35.43 1.07 0.82
CA SER A 139 36.64 1.88 0.88
C SER A 139 37.83 1.00 1.28
N SER A 140 38.98 1.25 0.66
CA SER A 140 40.28 0.70 1.07
C SER A 140 41.13 1.72 1.82
N GLU A 141 40.66 2.96 1.94
CA GLU A 141 41.38 4.05 2.58
C GLU A 141 41.17 4.04 4.09
N GLU A 142 42.20 4.41 4.83
CA GLU A 142 42.14 4.59 6.27
C GLU A 142 41.26 5.80 6.63
N LEU A 143 40.35 5.62 7.58
CA LEU A 143 39.45 6.69 8.00
C LEU A 143 40.21 7.79 8.74
N SER A 144 40.00 9.04 8.33
CA SER A 144 40.55 10.21 9.02
C SER A 144 39.99 10.36 10.44
N GLU A 145 40.54 11.32 11.19
CA GLU A 145 40.05 11.60 12.55
C GLU A 145 38.57 12.01 12.51
N SER A 146 37.78 11.46 13.45
CA SER A 146 36.34 11.70 13.47
C SER A 146 36.05 13.06 14.06
N ILE A 147 35.10 13.78 13.45
CA ILE A 147 34.74 15.12 13.91
C ILE A 147 33.84 15.12 15.15
N GLY A 148 33.24 13.97 15.51
CA GLY A 148 32.34 13.82 16.64
C GLY A 148 31.52 12.51 16.62
N TYR A 149 30.59 12.37 17.56
CA TYR A 149 29.77 11.17 17.77
C TYR A 149 28.29 11.45 17.48
N ILE A 150 27.67 10.57 16.71
CA ILE A 150 26.24 10.60 16.41
C ILE A 150 25.56 9.44 17.12
N TYR A 151 24.66 9.77 18.04
CA TYR A 151 23.77 8.82 18.70
C TYR A 151 22.39 8.83 18.02
N VAL A 152 21.84 7.65 17.70
CA VAL A 152 20.57 7.54 16.99
C VAL A 152 19.59 6.65 17.74
N ASP A 153 18.38 7.18 18.00
CA ASP A 153 17.24 6.37 18.41
C ASP A 153 16.46 5.90 17.18
N ALA A 154 16.64 4.64 16.82
CA ALA A 154 15.89 3.98 15.75
C ALA A 154 14.50 3.58 16.27
N ASN A 155 13.46 4.19 15.69
CA ASN A 155 12.09 4.06 16.16
C ASN A 155 11.25 3.22 15.19
N GLY A 156 10.21 2.55 15.73
CA GLY A 156 9.27 1.74 14.96
C GLY A 156 9.62 0.26 14.94
N GLY A 157 8.98 -0.50 14.05
CA GLY A 157 9.21 -1.95 13.93
C GLY A 157 10.46 -2.27 13.12
N LEU A 158 10.82 -3.56 13.04
CA LEU A 158 12.03 -4.09 12.38
C LEU A 158 12.47 -3.33 11.12
N ASN A 159 11.57 -3.21 10.13
CA ASN A 159 11.91 -2.58 8.84
C ASN A 159 12.03 -1.04 8.91
N GLN A 160 11.39 -0.38 9.89
CA GLN A 160 11.59 1.05 10.14
C GLN A 160 12.93 1.31 10.83
N GLN A 161 13.29 0.44 11.78
CA GLN A 161 14.61 0.45 12.40
C GLN A 161 15.69 0.24 11.34
N ARG A 162 15.51 -0.73 10.43
CA ARG A 162 16.42 -0.96 9.28
C ARG A 162 16.66 0.30 8.45
N THR A 163 15.62 1.05 8.06
CA THR A 163 15.80 2.34 7.36
C THR A 163 16.58 3.34 8.20
N SER A 164 16.29 3.41 9.50
CA SER A 164 16.90 4.36 10.42
C SER A 164 18.40 4.11 10.55
N ILE A 165 18.80 2.84 10.69
CA ILE A 165 20.20 2.41 10.75
C ILE A 165 20.92 2.74 9.45
N CYS A 166 20.36 2.37 8.29
CA CYS A 166 20.99 2.62 7.00
C CYS A 166 21.19 4.12 6.72
N ASN A 167 20.22 4.95 7.10
CA ASN A 167 20.36 6.41 7.00
C ASN A 167 21.39 6.95 8.00
N ALA A 168 21.46 6.41 9.21
CA ALA A 168 22.43 6.81 10.21
C ALA A 168 23.87 6.53 9.76
N VAL A 169 24.13 5.33 9.21
CA VAL A 169 25.43 4.98 8.61
C VAL A 169 25.77 5.96 7.48
N ALA A 170 24.83 6.22 6.58
CA ALA A 170 25.07 7.12 5.45
C ALA A 170 25.35 8.57 5.87
N VAL A 171 24.65 9.09 6.88
CA VAL A 171 24.89 10.43 7.43
C VAL A 171 26.22 10.50 8.19
N ALA A 172 26.52 9.49 9.01
CA ALA A 172 27.77 9.44 9.76
C ALA A 172 28.98 9.42 8.82
N GLY A 173 28.97 8.56 7.79
CA GLY A 173 30.03 8.54 6.79
C GLY A 173 30.12 9.82 5.97
N TYR A 174 28.98 10.42 5.58
CA TYR A 174 28.98 11.70 4.85
C TYR A 174 29.57 12.86 5.66
N LEU A 175 29.36 12.87 6.98
CA LEU A 175 29.87 13.90 7.88
C LEU A 175 31.25 13.57 8.46
N ASN A 176 31.85 12.42 8.13
CA ASN A 176 33.06 11.91 8.77
C ASN A 176 32.95 11.81 10.31
N ALA A 177 31.80 11.35 10.78
CA ALA A 177 31.48 11.21 12.20
C ALA A 177 31.51 9.74 12.65
N THR A 178 31.76 9.52 13.93
CA THR A 178 31.63 8.21 14.56
C THR A 178 30.16 7.92 14.83
N LEU A 179 29.65 6.81 14.32
CA LEU A 179 28.31 6.33 14.64
C LEU A 179 28.35 5.50 15.93
N VAL A 180 27.53 5.86 16.91
CA VAL A 180 27.25 4.97 18.04
C VAL A 180 26.20 3.94 17.60
N ILE A 181 26.36 2.68 18.00
CA ILE A 181 25.42 1.60 17.66
C ILE A 181 23.98 2.07 17.89
N PRO A 182 23.12 2.05 16.85
CA PRO A 182 21.78 2.62 16.97
C PRO A 182 20.96 1.97 18.10
N ASN A 183 20.41 2.81 18.96
CA ASN A 183 19.59 2.36 20.07
C ASN A 183 18.16 2.09 19.62
N PHE A 184 17.61 0.96 20.05
CA PHE A 184 16.21 0.59 19.78
C PHE A 184 15.35 1.03 20.96
N HIS A 185 14.54 2.05 20.73
CA HIS A 185 13.61 2.53 21.75
C HIS A 185 12.41 1.59 21.86
N TYR A 186 12.02 1.25 23.09
CA TYR A 186 10.81 0.48 23.33
C TYR A 186 9.60 1.24 22.77
N HIS A 187 8.86 0.58 21.88
CA HIS A 187 7.72 1.19 21.22
C HIS A 187 6.43 0.51 21.66
N SER A 188 5.47 1.30 22.18
CA SER A 188 4.23 0.80 22.78
C SER A 188 3.37 -0.08 21.86
N ILE A 189 3.44 0.15 20.54
CA ILE A 189 2.75 -0.66 19.52
C ILE A 189 3.39 -2.03 19.34
N TRP A 190 4.73 -2.10 19.26
CA TRP A 190 5.46 -3.33 18.95
C TRP A 190 5.77 -4.17 20.20
N LYS A 191 5.72 -3.53 21.38
CA LYS A 191 6.00 -4.10 22.70
C LYS A 191 7.29 -4.92 22.73
N ASP A 192 8.26 -4.51 21.92
CA ASP A 192 9.52 -5.21 21.73
C ASP A 192 10.64 -4.42 22.41
N HIS A 193 11.37 -5.10 23.29
CA HIS A 193 12.48 -4.53 24.05
C HIS A 193 13.86 -5.00 23.55
N SER A 194 13.90 -5.65 22.39
CA SER A 194 15.15 -6.08 21.74
C SER A 194 16.10 -4.91 21.52
N LYS A 195 17.38 -5.19 21.72
CA LYS A 195 18.51 -4.31 21.40
C LYS A 195 19.07 -4.61 20.02
N PHE A 196 20.10 -3.86 19.61
CA PHE A 196 20.75 -4.05 18.31
C PHE A 196 21.24 -5.49 18.12
N ARG A 197 22.12 -5.97 19.02
CA ARG A 197 22.67 -7.35 19.03
C ARG A 197 21.65 -8.47 19.06
N ASP A 198 20.46 -8.21 19.58
CA ASP A 198 19.40 -9.22 19.63
C ASP A 198 18.83 -9.52 18.25
N ILE A 199 18.82 -8.53 17.36
CA ILE A 199 18.23 -8.61 16.03
C ILE A 199 19.31 -8.76 14.96
N TYR A 200 20.41 -8.03 15.09
CA TYR A 200 21.48 -7.96 14.10
C TYR A 200 22.80 -8.43 14.69
N ASP A 201 23.67 -8.96 13.84
CA ASP A 201 25.04 -9.34 14.19
C ASP A 201 25.89 -8.07 14.37
N GLU A 202 26.13 -7.70 15.64
CA GLU A 202 26.78 -6.45 16.05
C GLU A 202 28.25 -6.39 15.61
N GLU A 203 28.99 -7.47 15.84
CA GLU A 203 30.41 -7.56 15.48
C GLU A 203 30.59 -7.50 13.97
N TYR A 204 29.78 -8.28 13.23
CA TYR A 204 29.81 -8.27 11.77
C TYR A 204 29.44 -6.91 11.19
N PHE A 205 28.48 -6.20 11.81
CA PHE A 205 28.10 -4.85 11.39
C PHE A 205 29.24 -3.84 11.54
N ILE A 206 29.95 -3.87 12.67
CA ILE A 206 31.10 -3.01 12.93
C ILE A 206 32.25 -3.34 11.96
N ASP A 207 32.60 -4.63 11.82
CA ASP A 207 33.70 -5.06 10.97
C ASP A 207 33.45 -4.73 9.48
N THR A 208 32.23 -4.92 9.01
CA THR A 208 31.88 -4.63 7.61
C THR A 208 31.99 -3.15 7.27
N LEU A 209 31.74 -2.26 8.23
CA LEU A 209 31.75 -0.80 8.03
C LEU A 209 33.09 -0.14 8.35
N LYS A 210 34.06 -0.83 8.94
CA LYS A 210 35.26 -0.23 9.55
C LYS A 210 36.08 0.71 8.66
N ASN A 211 36.09 0.51 7.34
CA ASN A 211 36.80 1.35 6.38
C ASN A 211 35.93 2.49 5.80
N ASP A 212 34.63 2.46 6.03
CA ASP A 212 33.66 3.38 5.45
C ASP A 212 33.05 4.32 6.50
N VAL A 213 32.78 3.81 7.71
CA VAL A 213 32.21 4.55 8.84
C VAL A 213 32.73 3.96 10.16
N ARG A 214 33.28 4.79 11.04
CA ARG A 214 33.67 4.35 12.39
C ARG A 214 32.42 4.09 13.23
N VAL A 215 32.26 2.85 13.70
CA VAL A 215 31.13 2.44 14.55
C VAL A 215 31.67 2.02 15.92
N VAL A 216 31.04 2.49 17.00
CA VAL A 216 31.41 2.17 18.39
C VAL A 216 30.19 1.80 19.22
N ASP A 217 30.37 0.96 20.24
CA ASP A 217 29.31 0.58 21.17
C ASP A 217 28.89 1.74 22.08
N LYS A 218 29.88 2.41 22.70
CA LYS A 218 29.64 3.53 23.62
C LYS A 218 30.41 4.78 23.23
N ILE A 219 29.86 5.93 23.62
CA ILE A 219 30.57 7.22 23.58
C ILE A 219 31.63 7.19 24.69
N PRO A 220 32.86 7.69 24.46
CA PRO A 220 33.88 7.78 25.49
C PRO A 220 33.39 8.53 26.74
N GLU A 221 33.72 8.00 27.92
CA GLU A 221 33.24 8.50 29.22
C GLU A 221 33.61 9.97 29.43
N PHE A 222 34.87 10.35 29.15
CA PHE A 222 35.34 11.73 29.26
C PHE A 222 34.55 12.75 28.41
N LEU A 223 33.96 12.33 27.28
CA LEU A 223 33.10 13.20 26.47
C LEU A 223 31.70 13.33 27.07
N MET A 224 31.19 12.25 27.67
CA MET A 224 29.88 12.19 28.29
C MET A 224 29.82 12.92 29.64
N GLU A 225 30.94 13.02 30.36
CA GLU A 225 31.05 13.81 31.60
C GLU A 225 30.65 15.28 31.40
N ARG A 226 30.96 15.87 30.23
CA ARG A 226 30.52 17.24 29.85
C ARG A 226 29.00 17.41 29.83
N PHE A 227 28.27 16.30 29.70
CA PHE A 227 26.81 16.24 29.72
C PHE A 227 26.27 15.64 31.03
N GLY A 228 27.09 15.55 32.08
CA GLY A 228 26.74 14.92 33.35
C GLY A 228 26.43 13.42 33.20
N SER A 229 27.05 12.76 32.23
CA SER A 229 26.82 11.35 31.88
C SER A 229 25.36 11.02 31.55
N ASN A 230 24.58 12.03 31.13
CA ASN A 230 23.16 11.88 30.86
C ASN A 230 22.82 12.26 29.41
N MET A 231 22.31 11.29 28.66
CA MET A 231 21.92 11.42 27.25
C MET A 231 20.76 12.42 27.02
N THR A 232 20.01 12.82 28.05
CA THR A 232 19.00 13.88 27.92
C THR A 232 19.60 15.27 27.77
N ASN A 233 20.83 15.47 28.24
CA ASN A 233 21.53 16.75 28.19
C ASN A 233 22.25 16.97 26.84
N VAL A 234 22.45 15.89 26.07
CA VAL A 234 23.01 15.94 24.72
C VAL A 234 22.02 16.62 23.77
N HIS A 235 22.53 17.52 22.91
CA HIS A 235 21.70 18.22 21.94
C HIS A 235 20.95 17.25 21.02
N ASN A 236 19.61 17.27 21.09
CA ASN A 236 18.74 16.39 20.31
C ASN A 236 18.16 17.10 19.07
N PHE A 237 18.53 16.63 17.89
CA PHE A 237 17.88 17.04 16.65
C PHE A 237 16.58 16.29 16.40
N ARG A 238 15.50 17.07 16.24
CA ARG A 238 14.23 16.61 15.69
C ARG A 238 14.19 16.82 14.18
N ILE A 239 14.91 15.97 13.45
CA ILE A 239 15.04 16.07 12.00
C ILE A 239 13.66 15.91 11.33
N LYS A 240 13.38 16.77 10.33
CA LYS A 240 12.16 16.66 9.52
C LYS A 240 12.18 15.37 8.68
N ALA A 241 11.00 14.79 8.41
CA ALA A 241 10.92 13.65 7.50
C ALA A 241 11.46 14.03 6.12
N TRP A 242 12.27 13.15 5.52
CA TRP A 242 12.86 13.36 4.20
C TRP A 242 13.73 14.62 4.08
N SER A 243 14.46 14.99 5.13
CA SER A 243 15.46 16.07 5.03
C SER A 243 16.53 15.71 3.99
N SER A 244 16.96 16.71 3.21
CA SER A 244 18.02 16.55 2.21
C SER A 244 19.37 16.29 2.87
N ILE A 245 20.33 15.74 2.13
CA ILE A 245 21.69 15.60 2.63
C ILE A 245 22.30 16.98 2.99
N GLN A 246 21.92 18.03 2.24
CA GLN A 246 22.40 19.38 2.44
C GLN A 246 21.99 19.94 3.82
N TYR A 247 20.81 19.57 4.33
CA TYR A 247 20.41 19.92 5.69
C TYR A 247 21.39 19.37 6.74
N TYR A 248 21.91 18.17 6.55
CA TYR A 248 22.90 17.60 7.48
C TYR A 248 24.23 18.36 7.40
N ARG A 249 24.64 18.79 6.21
CA ARG A 249 25.83 19.63 6.03
C ARG A 249 25.67 21.02 6.66
N ASP A 250 24.53 21.67 6.46
CA ASP A 250 24.39 23.09 6.80
C ASP A 250 23.92 23.32 8.24
N VAL A 251 23.17 22.36 8.80
CA VAL A 251 22.53 22.51 10.11
C VAL A 251 23.11 21.56 11.16
N VAL A 252 23.37 20.30 10.78
CA VAL A 252 23.83 19.29 11.74
C VAL A 252 25.34 19.37 11.97
N LEU A 253 26.12 19.50 10.90
CA LEU A 253 27.58 19.54 10.96
C LEU A 253 28.13 20.65 11.86
N PRO A 254 27.67 21.93 11.79
CA PRO A 254 28.19 22.97 12.67
C PRO A 254 27.97 22.65 14.15
N LYS A 255 26.81 22.11 14.50
CA LYS A 255 26.49 21.74 15.88
C LYS A 255 27.28 20.50 16.33
N LEU A 256 27.55 19.56 15.43
CA LEU A 256 28.40 18.41 15.71
C LEU A 256 29.84 18.84 16.04
N LEU A 257 30.37 19.83 15.31
CA LEU A 257 31.70 20.37 15.57
C LEU A 257 31.79 21.07 16.93
N GLU A 258 30.75 21.82 17.30
CA GLU A 258 30.61 22.52 18.58
C GLU A 258 30.48 21.54 19.76
N GLU A 259 29.49 20.64 19.71
CA GLU A 259 29.13 19.79 20.84
C GLU A 259 29.96 18.51 20.92
N LYS A 260 30.59 18.08 19.82
CA LYS A 260 31.25 16.77 19.62
C LYS A 260 30.38 15.53 19.80
N VAL A 261 29.21 15.64 20.44
CA VAL A 261 28.24 14.57 20.64
C VAL A 261 26.85 15.12 20.35
N ILE A 262 26.12 14.49 19.43
CA ILE A 262 24.75 14.87 19.10
C ILE A 262 23.83 13.65 19.09
N ARG A 263 22.54 13.90 19.28
CA ARG A 263 21.51 12.88 19.27
C ARG A 263 20.46 13.14 18.20
N PHE A 264 20.01 12.07 17.54
CA PHE A 264 18.85 12.08 16.66
C PHE A 264 17.70 11.26 17.27
N SER A 265 16.65 11.94 17.72
CA SER A 265 15.48 11.27 18.30
C SER A 265 14.17 12.05 18.12
N PRO A 266 13.17 11.51 17.40
CA PRO A 266 13.12 10.20 16.73
C PRO A 266 13.67 10.20 15.29
N TYR A 267 14.31 9.09 14.85
CA TYR A 267 15.02 9.03 13.56
C TYR A 267 14.46 8.05 12.50
N ALA A 268 13.15 8.04 12.25
CA ALA A 268 12.56 7.24 11.16
C ALA A 268 12.39 8.04 9.86
N ASN A 269 12.89 7.54 8.73
CA ASN A 269 12.77 8.16 7.39
C ASN A 269 13.20 9.64 7.35
N ARG A 270 14.34 9.95 7.97
CA ARG A 270 14.83 11.34 8.12
C ARG A 270 15.80 11.83 7.04
N LEU A 271 16.23 10.96 6.14
CA LEU A 271 17.06 11.31 4.98
C LEU A 271 16.30 11.03 3.68
N SER A 272 16.29 11.99 2.76
CA SER A 272 15.63 11.91 1.45
C SER A 272 16.26 10.86 0.51
N PHE A 273 15.54 10.47 -0.55
CA PHE A 273 16.00 9.43 -1.50
C PHE A 273 16.80 9.97 -2.71
N ASP A 274 16.90 11.28 -2.84
CA ASP A 274 17.65 12.02 -3.87
C ASP A 274 19.10 12.33 -3.44
N ALA A 275 19.60 11.67 -2.40
CA ALA A 275 20.95 11.86 -1.91
C ALA A 275 22.02 11.48 -2.98
N PRO A 276 23.20 12.11 -2.97
CA PRO A 276 24.29 11.85 -3.91
C PRO A 276 24.81 10.40 -3.90
N PRO A 277 25.50 9.93 -4.96
CA PRO A 277 25.98 8.55 -5.07
C PRO A 277 26.80 8.06 -3.89
N VAL A 278 27.65 8.89 -3.29
CA VAL A 278 28.45 8.53 -2.10
C VAL A 278 27.57 8.15 -0.91
N VAL A 279 26.47 8.88 -0.69
CA VAL A 279 25.52 8.63 0.39
C VAL A 279 24.68 7.39 0.09
N GLN A 280 24.29 7.20 -1.17
CA GLN A 280 23.56 6.00 -1.59
C GLN A 280 24.44 4.75 -1.45
N ARG A 281 25.73 4.82 -1.81
CA ARG A 281 26.70 3.73 -1.61
C ARG A 281 26.70 3.26 -0.15
N LEU A 282 26.76 4.18 0.80
CA LEU A 282 26.74 3.85 2.24
C LEU A 282 25.40 3.23 2.67
N ARG A 283 24.27 3.69 2.12
CA ARG A 283 22.97 3.02 2.35
C ARG A 283 22.95 1.60 1.81
N CYS A 284 23.50 1.37 0.61
CA CYS A 284 23.61 0.04 0.01
C CYS A 284 24.49 -0.87 0.88
N LEU A 285 25.66 -0.38 1.29
CA LEU A 285 26.60 -1.11 2.15
C LEU A 285 25.94 -1.49 3.46
N ALA A 286 25.32 -0.53 4.15
CA ALA A 286 24.62 -0.80 5.40
C ALA A 286 23.48 -1.81 5.21
N ASN A 287 22.65 -1.63 4.18
CA ASN A 287 21.43 -2.40 4.02
C ASN A 287 21.64 -3.84 3.54
N TYR A 288 22.54 -4.06 2.59
CA TYR A 288 22.71 -5.35 1.92
C TYR A 288 23.92 -6.13 2.40
N GLU A 289 24.95 -5.45 2.90
CA GLU A 289 26.19 -6.10 3.34
C GLU A 289 26.30 -6.14 4.86
N ALA A 290 26.21 -4.99 5.55
CA ALA A 290 26.52 -4.91 6.99
C ALA A 290 25.37 -5.39 7.89
N LEU A 291 24.11 -5.12 7.53
CA LEU A 291 22.96 -5.54 8.33
C LEU A 291 22.59 -7.01 8.08
N ARG A 292 23.22 -7.88 8.86
CA ARG A 292 22.90 -9.31 8.94
C ARG A 292 22.12 -9.60 10.22
N PHE A 293 21.11 -10.47 10.15
CA PHE A 293 20.41 -10.92 11.36
C PHE A 293 21.34 -11.67 12.32
N SER A 294 21.07 -11.56 13.62
CA SER A 294 21.80 -12.27 14.66
C SER A 294 21.74 -13.79 14.44
N ARG A 295 22.78 -14.50 14.90
CA ARG A 295 22.92 -15.95 14.69
C ARG A 295 21.68 -16.76 15.11
N PRO A 296 21.01 -16.50 16.25
CA PRO A 296 19.79 -17.24 16.62
C PRO A 296 18.66 -17.08 15.60
N ILE A 297 18.42 -15.86 15.10
CA ILE A 297 17.37 -15.57 14.11
C ILE A 297 17.71 -16.20 12.76
N LEU A 298 18.97 -16.08 12.34
CA LEU A 298 19.45 -16.63 11.08
C LEU A 298 19.33 -18.16 11.06
N THR A 299 19.74 -18.82 12.15
CA THR A 299 19.70 -20.30 12.27
C THR A 299 18.28 -20.84 12.13
N ILE A 300 17.32 -20.28 12.87
CA ILE A 300 15.92 -20.73 12.76
C ILE A 300 15.33 -20.37 11.39
N GLY A 301 15.64 -19.18 10.86
CA GLY A 301 15.17 -18.77 9.53
C GLY A 301 15.63 -19.71 8.42
N GLU A 302 16.91 -20.11 8.43
CA GLU A 302 17.48 -21.07 7.48
C GLU A 302 16.87 -22.47 7.64
N SER A 303 16.65 -22.91 8.88
CA SER A 303 15.96 -24.17 9.17
C SER A 303 14.54 -24.19 8.58
N LEU A 304 13.79 -23.09 8.74
CA LEU A 304 12.44 -22.98 8.18
C LEU A 304 12.44 -22.93 6.64
N VAL A 305 13.43 -22.28 6.02
CA VAL A 305 13.62 -22.32 4.56
C VAL A 305 13.87 -23.74 4.09
N LYS A 306 14.72 -24.49 4.79
CA LYS A 306 15.01 -25.90 4.47
C LYS A 306 13.73 -26.75 4.54
N ARG A 307 12.96 -26.65 5.63
CA ARG A 307 11.68 -27.37 5.79
C ARG A 307 10.67 -26.99 4.72
N MET A 308 10.58 -25.71 4.34
CA MET A 308 9.71 -25.29 3.23
C MET A 308 10.11 -25.90 1.89
N ARG A 309 11.41 -26.01 1.62
CA ARG A 309 11.92 -26.68 0.41
C ARG A 309 11.60 -28.17 0.42
N GLU A 310 11.75 -28.84 1.57
CA GLU A 310 11.37 -30.25 1.76
C GLU A 310 9.87 -30.46 1.50
N HIS A 311 9.01 -29.63 2.10
CA HIS A 311 7.56 -29.63 1.86
C HIS A 311 7.16 -29.27 0.42
N SER A 312 8.09 -28.72 -0.38
CA SER A 312 7.88 -28.42 -1.80
C SER A 312 8.75 -29.25 -2.74
N ALA A 313 9.17 -30.45 -2.31
CA ALA A 313 9.95 -31.38 -3.13
C ALA A 313 9.32 -31.64 -4.51
N ILE A 314 7.99 -31.75 -4.59
CA ILE A 314 7.24 -31.95 -5.86
C ILE A 314 7.48 -30.81 -6.86
N ASN A 315 7.76 -29.59 -6.39
CA ASN A 315 8.06 -28.42 -7.23
C ASN A 315 9.57 -28.13 -7.29
N GLY A 316 10.43 -29.09 -6.95
CA GLY A 316 11.89 -28.91 -6.92
C GLY A 316 12.34 -27.97 -5.80
N GLY A 317 11.64 -27.99 -4.66
CA GLY A 317 11.89 -27.11 -3.52
C GLY A 317 11.32 -25.71 -3.66
N LYS A 318 10.59 -25.42 -4.75
CA LYS A 318 10.10 -24.07 -5.05
C LYS A 318 8.78 -23.78 -4.35
N TYR A 319 8.72 -22.69 -3.60
CA TYR A 319 7.52 -22.31 -2.84
C TYR A 319 7.13 -20.85 -3.03
N VAL A 320 5.88 -20.55 -2.68
CA VAL A 320 5.35 -19.19 -2.66
C VAL A 320 5.37 -18.68 -1.23
N SER A 321 5.74 -17.43 -1.02
CA SER A 321 5.49 -16.78 0.26
C SER A 321 4.49 -15.63 0.12
N VAL A 322 3.58 -15.52 1.08
CA VAL A 322 2.49 -14.54 1.09
C VAL A 322 2.62 -13.71 2.36
N HIS A 323 2.86 -12.41 2.20
CA HIS A 323 2.75 -11.45 3.29
C HIS A 323 1.31 -10.92 3.38
N LEU A 324 0.57 -11.39 4.38
CA LEU A 324 -0.85 -11.10 4.59
C LEU A 324 -1.06 -10.12 5.75
N ARG A 325 -1.54 -8.91 5.44
CA ARG A 325 -1.93 -7.91 6.45
C ARG A 325 -3.45 -7.88 6.64
N PHE A 326 -3.98 -8.89 7.32
CA PHE A 326 -5.40 -9.02 7.67
C PHE A 326 -5.62 -9.13 9.18
N GLU A 327 -4.83 -8.40 9.97
CA GLU A 327 -4.93 -8.33 11.43
C GLU A 327 -5.97 -7.29 11.88
N GLU A 328 -6.41 -7.36 13.15
CA GLU A 328 -7.45 -6.48 13.71
C GLU A 328 -7.14 -4.99 13.51
N ASP A 329 -5.89 -4.58 13.72
CA ASP A 329 -5.47 -3.18 13.55
C ASP A 329 -5.66 -2.71 12.10
N MET A 330 -5.29 -3.54 11.13
CA MET A 330 -5.38 -3.22 9.71
C MET A 330 -6.83 -3.20 9.22
N VAL A 331 -7.63 -4.17 9.66
CA VAL A 331 -9.07 -4.23 9.34
C VAL A 331 -9.76 -2.98 9.93
N ALA A 332 -9.55 -2.68 11.21
CA ALA A 332 -10.14 -1.53 11.89
C ALA A 332 -9.73 -0.19 11.25
N PHE A 333 -8.43 -0.01 11.00
CA PHE A 333 -7.86 1.22 10.41
C PHE A 333 -8.35 1.48 8.98
N SER A 334 -8.55 0.41 8.21
CA SER A 334 -9.00 0.54 6.82
C SER A 334 -10.43 1.07 6.71
N CYS A 335 -11.24 0.95 7.76
CA CYS A 335 -12.68 1.24 7.76
C CYS A 335 -13.46 0.50 6.66
N CYS A 336 -12.94 -0.63 6.21
CA CYS A 336 -13.65 -1.52 5.30
C CYS A 336 -14.65 -2.37 6.07
N VAL A 337 -15.68 -2.83 5.36
CA VAL A 337 -16.70 -3.73 5.88
C VAL A 337 -16.60 -5.04 5.10
N PHE A 338 -16.53 -6.15 5.82
CA PHE A 338 -16.49 -7.51 5.30
C PHE A 338 -17.85 -8.18 5.58
N ASP A 339 -17.86 -9.44 5.98
CA ASP A 339 -19.07 -10.26 6.13
C ASP A 339 -19.40 -10.60 7.59
N GLY A 340 -18.89 -9.81 8.54
CA GLY A 340 -19.15 -10.00 9.97
C GLY A 340 -20.35 -9.23 10.53
N GLY A 341 -21.04 -8.42 9.72
CA GLY A 341 -22.29 -7.75 10.10
C GLY A 341 -22.14 -6.74 11.27
N ARG A 342 -23.21 -6.58 12.06
CA ARG A 342 -23.21 -5.65 13.22
C ARG A 342 -22.10 -5.95 14.25
N PRO A 343 -21.79 -7.23 14.59
CA PRO A 343 -20.67 -7.53 15.47
C PRO A 343 -19.32 -7.02 14.96
N GLU A 344 -19.03 -7.17 13.66
CA GLU A 344 -17.81 -6.61 13.06
C GLU A 344 -17.79 -5.09 13.16
N GLU A 345 -18.90 -4.42 12.84
CA GLU A 345 -19.00 -2.96 12.90
C GLU A 345 -18.72 -2.42 14.31
N GLN A 346 -19.30 -3.03 15.33
CA GLN A 346 -19.08 -2.68 16.74
C GLN A 346 -17.63 -2.94 17.15
N ASN A 347 -17.11 -4.12 16.87
CA ASN A 347 -15.74 -4.51 17.23
C ASN A 347 -14.70 -3.62 16.56
N MET A 348 -14.86 -3.33 15.26
CA MET A 348 -13.95 -2.45 14.53
C MET A 348 -14.05 -1.00 15.00
N SER A 349 -15.23 -0.54 15.44
CA SER A 349 -15.38 0.79 16.05
C SER A 349 -14.68 0.88 17.40
N ALA A 350 -14.86 -0.12 18.27
CA ALA A 350 -14.14 -0.20 19.54
C ALA A 350 -12.62 -0.28 19.34
N ALA A 351 -12.15 -1.09 18.39
CA ALA A 351 -10.73 -1.18 18.04
C ALA A 351 -10.17 0.16 17.54
N ARG A 352 -10.94 0.90 16.72
CA ARG A 352 -10.57 2.25 16.26
C ARG A 352 -10.42 3.25 17.40
N GLU A 353 -11.35 3.23 18.36
CA GLU A 353 -11.28 4.12 19.52
C GLU A 353 -10.11 3.78 20.45
N ARG A 354 -9.88 2.49 20.73
CA ARG A 354 -8.72 2.04 21.50
C ARG A 354 -7.39 2.44 20.84
N GLY A 355 -7.26 2.25 19.53
CA GLY A 355 -5.99 2.41 18.80
C GLY A 355 -5.64 3.84 18.40
N TRP A 356 -6.64 4.68 18.06
CA TRP A 356 -6.39 6.00 17.48
C TRP A 356 -7.17 7.15 18.14
N ARG A 357 -7.85 6.91 19.27
CA ARG A 357 -8.43 7.92 20.17
C ARG A 357 -9.16 9.06 19.44
N GLY A 358 -10.40 8.83 19.00
CA GLY A 358 -11.22 9.86 18.36
C GLY A 358 -10.84 10.21 16.92
N LYS A 359 -9.74 9.67 16.36
CA LYS A 359 -9.29 9.99 14.98
C LYS A 359 -10.37 9.76 13.92
N PHE A 360 -11.18 8.72 14.10
CA PHE A 360 -12.19 8.29 13.14
C PHE A 360 -13.58 8.84 13.42
N THR A 361 -13.80 9.38 14.62
CA THR A 361 -15.07 9.94 15.12
C THR A 361 -15.06 11.47 15.21
N LYS A 362 -14.01 12.14 14.69
CA LYS A 362 -13.97 13.61 14.57
C LYS A 362 -15.18 14.16 13.82
N ALA A 363 -15.74 15.26 14.31
CA ALA A 363 -16.83 15.97 13.66
C ALA A 363 -16.51 16.28 12.18
N GLY A 364 -17.49 16.06 11.30
CA GLY A 364 -17.35 16.25 9.85
C GLY A 364 -16.64 15.11 9.10
N ARG A 365 -16.10 14.10 9.80
CA ARG A 365 -15.46 12.96 9.14
C ARG A 365 -16.50 11.92 8.71
N VAL A 366 -16.66 11.74 7.39
CA VAL A 366 -17.55 10.71 6.82
C VAL A 366 -16.74 9.50 6.36
N ILE A 367 -17.04 8.33 6.91
CA ILE A 367 -16.46 7.06 6.48
C ILE A 367 -17.35 6.48 5.38
N ARG A 368 -16.76 6.18 4.22
CA ARG A 368 -17.46 5.57 3.07
C ARG A 368 -16.80 4.23 2.71
N PRO A 369 -17.15 3.11 3.37
CA PRO A 369 -16.46 1.83 3.20
C PRO A 369 -16.41 1.35 1.74
N GLY A 370 -17.53 1.50 1.01
CA GLY A 370 -17.60 1.12 -0.41
C GLY A 370 -16.62 1.89 -1.29
N ALA A 371 -16.47 3.20 -1.08
CA ALA A 371 -15.50 4.00 -1.82
C ALA A 371 -14.05 3.63 -1.43
N ILE A 372 -13.79 3.30 -0.17
CA ILE A 372 -12.47 2.82 0.29
C ILE A 372 -12.11 1.51 -0.42
N ARG A 373 -13.07 0.58 -0.53
CA ARG A 373 -12.90 -0.70 -1.23
C ARG A 373 -12.61 -0.52 -2.71
N ILE A 374 -13.44 0.25 -3.43
CA ILE A 374 -13.25 0.58 -4.86
C ILE A 374 -11.86 1.17 -5.11
N ASN A 375 -11.39 2.03 -4.20
CA ASN A 375 -10.08 2.65 -4.31
C ASN A 375 -8.90 1.70 -4.04
N GLY A 376 -9.16 0.43 -3.72
CA GLY A 376 -8.15 -0.59 -3.43
C GLY A 376 -7.46 -0.40 -2.08
N LYS A 377 -8.08 0.32 -1.15
CA LYS A 377 -7.48 0.63 0.16
C LYS A 377 -7.70 -0.47 1.21
N CYS A 378 -8.72 -1.32 1.03
CA CYS A 378 -8.96 -2.46 1.91
C CYS A 378 -7.81 -3.48 1.88
N PRO A 379 -7.51 -4.13 3.01
CA PRO A 379 -6.70 -5.34 3.01
C PRO A 379 -7.45 -6.47 2.31
N LEU A 380 -6.71 -7.37 1.65
CA LEU A 380 -7.30 -8.57 1.07
C LEU A 380 -7.59 -9.58 2.17
N SER A 381 -8.78 -10.15 2.18
CA SER A 381 -9.10 -11.26 3.09
C SER A 381 -8.38 -12.54 2.67
N PRO A 382 -8.19 -13.54 3.56
CA PRO A 382 -7.58 -14.81 3.15
C PRO A 382 -8.35 -15.50 2.01
N THR A 383 -9.68 -15.40 1.98
CA THR A 383 -10.51 -15.86 0.85
C THR A 383 -10.15 -15.18 -0.47
N GLU A 384 -9.98 -13.85 -0.47
CA GLU A 384 -9.58 -13.09 -1.66
C GLU A 384 -8.17 -13.45 -2.13
N VAL A 385 -7.25 -13.69 -1.19
CA VAL A 385 -5.90 -14.17 -1.50
C VAL A 385 -5.95 -15.53 -2.17
N GLY A 386 -6.74 -16.47 -1.64
CA GLY A 386 -6.87 -17.80 -2.23
C GLY A 386 -7.45 -17.75 -3.64
N LEU A 387 -8.55 -17.01 -3.85
CA LEU A 387 -9.15 -16.80 -5.17
C LEU A 387 -8.17 -16.19 -6.17
N MET A 388 -7.43 -15.18 -5.72
CA MET A 388 -6.39 -14.52 -6.52
C MET A 388 -5.32 -15.52 -6.94
N LEU A 389 -4.75 -16.29 -6.00
CA LEU A 389 -3.68 -17.25 -6.30
C LEU A 389 -4.15 -18.37 -7.22
N ARG A 390 -5.33 -18.95 -6.96
CA ARG A 390 -5.92 -19.97 -7.83
C ARG A 390 -6.11 -19.45 -9.24
N GLY A 391 -6.69 -18.26 -9.40
CA GLY A 391 -6.89 -17.67 -10.73
C GLY A 391 -5.59 -17.19 -11.38
N MET A 392 -4.54 -16.94 -10.60
CA MET A 392 -3.18 -16.73 -11.09
C MET A 392 -2.48 -18.04 -11.47
N GLY A 393 -3.13 -19.20 -11.38
CA GLY A 393 -2.63 -20.48 -11.85
C GLY A 393 -1.85 -21.31 -10.82
N PHE A 394 -1.82 -20.89 -9.54
CA PHE A 394 -1.30 -21.73 -8.46
C PHE A 394 -2.29 -22.85 -8.14
N THR A 395 -1.79 -24.02 -7.77
CA THR A 395 -2.60 -25.23 -7.57
C THR A 395 -2.63 -25.67 -6.11
N LYS A 396 -3.45 -26.68 -5.79
CA LYS A 396 -3.55 -27.22 -4.42
C LYS A 396 -2.21 -27.79 -3.93
N ASN A 397 -1.35 -28.21 -4.87
CA ASN A 397 -0.02 -28.76 -4.59
C ASN A 397 1.06 -27.68 -4.42
N THR A 398 0.73 -26.39 -4.57
CA THR A 398 1.66 -25.29 -4.30
C THR A 398 1.87 -25.17 -2.79
N SER A 399 3.12 -25.33 -2.34
CA SER A 399 3.49 -25.05 -0.94
C SER A 399 3.55 -23.54 -0.73
N ILE A 400 2.86 -23.06 0.30
CA ILE A 400 2.76 -21.63 0.62
C ILE A 400 3.29 -21.38 2.02
N PHE A 401 4.25 -20.46 2.16
CA PHE A 401 4.59 -19.87 3.44
C PHE A 401 3.76 -18.60 3.68
N LEU A 402 2.98 -18.55 4.76
CA LEU A 402 2.16 -17.40 5.13
C LEU A 402 2.84 -16.59 6.24
N ALA A 403 3.32 -15.40 5.89
CA ALA A 403 3.84 -14.40 6.82
C ALA A 403 2.71 -13.43 7.22
N SER A 404 2.24 -13.53 8.45
CA SER A 404 1.21 -12.64 9.00
C SER A 404 1.34 -12.50 10.51
N GLY A 405 0.80 -11.40 11.06
CA GLY A 405 0.44 -11.35 12.47
C GLY A 405 -0.82 -12.19 12.77
N ARG A 406 -1.45 -11.94 13.92
CA ARG A 406 -2.72 -12.59 14.28
C ARG A 406 -3.84 -12.17 13.33
N ILE A 407 -4.28 -13.10 12.50
CA ILE A 407 -5.33 -12.87 11.49
C ILE A 407 -6.67 -12.61 12.19
N TYR A 408 -7.37 -11.58 11.74
CA TYR A 408 -8.70 -11.23 12.22
C TYR A 408 -9.70 -12.33 11.88
N ASN A 409 -10.39 -12.85 12.91
CA ASN A 409 -11.38 -13.92 12.76
C ASN A 409 -10.82 -15.12 11.97
N ALA A 410 -9.63 -15.60 12.37
CA ALA A 410 -8.87 -16.60 11.64
C ALA A 410 -9.66 -17.90 11.38
N GLU A 411 -10.41 -18.39 12.38
CA GLU A 411 -11.23 -19.61 12.26
C GLU A 411 -12.18 -19.56 11.07
N LYS A 412 -12.89 -18.44 10.89
CA LYS A 412 -13.80 -18.24 9.76
C LYS A 412 -13.04 -17.93 8.47
N THR A 413 -12.09 -17.00 8.54
CA THR A 413 -11.53 -16.36 7.34
C THR A 413 -10.47 -17.21 6.65
N MET A 414 -9.77 -18.09 7.38
CA MET A 414 -8.72 -18.95 6.82
C MET A 414 -9.25 -20.22 6.15
N ALA A 415 -10.44 -20.69 6.52
CA ALA A 415 -10.97 -21.96 6.02
C ALA A 415 -11.00 -22.06 4.48
N PRO A 416 -11.47 -21.05 3.71
CA PRO A 416 -11.41 -21.10 2.26
C PRO A 416 -9.98 -21.13 1.70
N LEU A 417 -9.05 -20.40 2.33
CA LEU A 417 -7.65 -20.37 1.89
C LEU A 417 -6.99 -21.74 2.05
N LEU A 418 -7.19 -22.39 3.20
CA LEU A 418 -6.69 -23.74 3.49
C LEU A 418 -7.31 -24.80 2.56
N GLN A 419 -8.59 -24.66 2.20
CA GLN A 419 -9.23 -25.54 1.21
C GLN A 419 -8.62 -25.41 -0.20
N MET A 420 -8.23 -24.19 -0.58
CA MET A 420 -7.59 -23.92 -1.87
C MET A 420 -6.11 -24.32 -1.89
N PHE A 421 -5.44 -24.28 -0.74
CA PHE A 421 -4.01 -24.54 -0.55
C PHE A 421 -3.77 -25.31 0.74
N PRO A 422 -3.91 -26.65 0.72
CA PRO A 422 -3.69 -27.49 1.91
C PRO A 422 -2.22 -27.49 2.38
N ASN A 423 -1.25 -27.25 1.50
CA ASN A 423 0.18 -27.15 1.82
C ASN A 423 0.58 -25.73 2.28
N LEU A 424 -0.28 -25.09 3.07
CA LEU A 424 -0.03 -23.77 3.64
C LEU A 424 0.61 -23.94 5.01
N HIS A 425 1.74 -23.28 5.19
CA HIS A 425 2.55 -23.32 6.39
C HIS A 425 2.79 -21.90 6.93
N THR A 426 2.80 -21.76 8.25
CA THR A 426 3.32 -20.58 8.96
C THR A 426 4.60 -20.97 9.71
N LYS A 427 5.30 -19.98 10.27
CA LYS A 427 6.47 -20.25 11.13
C LYS A 427 6.12 -21.16 12.32
N GLU A 428 4.91 -21.02 12.89
CA GLU A 428 4.42 -21.85 13.98
C GLU A 428 4.14 -23.30 13.56
N THR A 429 3.76 -23.54 12.30
CA THR A 429 3.57 -24.92 11.79
C THR A 429 4.88 -25.58 11.36
N LEU A 430 5.92 -24.80 11.08
CA LEU A 430 7.20 -25.31 10.60
C LEU A 430 8.23 -25.49 11.72
N ALA A 431 8.11 -24.77 12.84
CA ALA A 431 8.98 -24.89 14.00
C ALA A 431 8.27 -25.48 15.20
N SER A 432 9.02 -26.15 16.07
CA SER A 432 8.50 -26.56 17.38
C SER A 432 8.27 -25.35 18.27
N GLU A 433 7.45 -25.53 19.32
CA GLU A 433 7.23 -24.47 20.29
C GLU A 433 8.51 -24.04 21.01
N GLU A 434 9.43 -24.99 21.23
CA GLU A 434 10.73 -24.82 21.87
C GLU A 434 11.67 -23.99 20.99
N GLU A 435 11.74 -24.30 19.70
CA GLU A 435 12.54 -23.53 18.72
C GLU A 435 12.11 -22.06 18.67
N LEU A 436 10.81 -21.80 18.80
CA LEU A 436 10.24 -20.45 18.77
C LEU A 436 10.20 -19.74 20.13
N ALA A 437 10.37 -20.45 21.24
CA ALA A 437 10.13 -19.94 22.60
C ALA A 437 10.87 -18.63 22.88
N GLN A 438 12.15 -18.56 22.49
CA GLN A 438 13.02 -17.39 22.70
C GLN A 438 12.63 -16.16 21.84
N PHE A 439 11.77 -16.32 20.84
CA PHE A 439 11.38 -15.25 19.91
C PHE A 439 9.93 -14.79 20.11
N LYS A 440 9.05 -15.63 20.65
CA LYS A 440 7.58 -15.40 20.73
C LYS A 440 7.18 -14.06 21.37
N SER A 441 7.94 -13.55 22.34
CA SER A 441 7.68 -12.27 23.01
C SER A 441 8.23 -11.04 22.27
N TYR A 442 8.93 -11.23 21.15
CA TYR A 442 9.64 -10.19 20.40
C TYR A 442 9.13 -10.08 18.98
N SER A 443 8.24 -9.11 18.72
CA SER A 443 7.59 -8.93 17.42
C SER A 443 8.58 -8.70 16.27
N SER A 444 9.70 -8.02 16.52
CA SER A 444 10.74 -7.74 15.51
C SER A 444 11.56 -8.98 15.21
N ARG A 445 11.86 -9.82 16.21
CA ARG A 445 12.57 -11.09 15.99
C ARG A 445 11.69 -12.08 15.22
N MET A 446 10.41 -12.20 15.57
CA MET A 446 9.44 -13.02 14.83
C MET A 446 9.28 -12.54 13.37
N ALA A 447 9.22 -11.22 13.15
CA ALA A 447 9.16 -10.65 11.80
C ALA A 447 10.46 -10.87 11.00
N ALA A 448 11.61 -10.97 11.66
CA ALA A 448 12.89 -11.26 11.02
C ALA A 448 12.94 -12.71 10.50
N ILE A 449 12.36 -13.66 11.24
CA ILE A 449 12.18 -15.05 10.78
C ILE A 449 11.31 -15.10 9.52
N ASP A 450 10.14 -14.43 9.57
CA ASP A 450 9.25 -14.32 8.40
C ASP A 450 9.98 -13.70 7.20
N TYR A 451 10.81 -12.67 7.45
CA TYR A 451 11.60 -11.99 6.42
C TYR A 451 12.54 -12.96 5.69
N THR A 452 13.29 -13.80 6.43
CA THR A 452 14.21 -14.78 5.85
C THR A 452 13.48 -15.81 4.98
N VAL A 453 12.37 -16.38 5.48
CA VAL A 453 11.61 -17.38 4.71
C VAL A 453 10.98 -16.76 3.46
N CYS A 454 10.49 -15.52 3.54
CA CYS A 454 9.99 -14.82 2.35
C CYS A 454 11.11 -14.45 1.36
N LEU A 455 12.30 -14.09 1.84
CA LEU A 455 13.45 -13.71 1.01
C LEU A 455 13.87 -14.84 0.08
N HIS A 456 13.83 -16.09 0.57
CA HIS A 456 14.27 -17.27 -0.18
C HIS A 456 13.18 -17.98 -1.00
N SER A 457 11.94 -17.48 -1.00
CA SER A 457 10.86 -18.02 -1.83
C SER A 457 11.05 -17.70 -3.32
N GLU A 458 10.54 -18.53 -4.21
CA GLU A 458 10.58 -18.28 -5.65
C GLU A 458 9.60 -17.18 -6.06
N VAL A 459 8.45 -17.12 -5.40
CA VAL A 459 7.45 -16.07 -5.62
C VAL A 459 7.07 -15.43 -4.30
N PHE A 460 7.24 -14.11 -4.21
CA PHE A 460 6.74 -13.33 -3.09
C PHE A 460 5.43 -12.63 -3.46
N VAL A 461 4.42 -12.74 -2.60
CA VAL A 461 3.11 -12.11 -2.78
C VAL A 461 2.87 -11.14 -1.65
N THR A 462 2.52 -9.90 -1.97
CA THR A 462 2.21 -8.87 -0.96
C THR A 462 0.79 -8.37 -1.12
N THR A 463 -0.02 -8.53 -0.07
CA THR A 463 -1.45 -8.14 -0.11
C THR A 463 -1.68 -6.68 0.28
N GLN A 464 -0.70 -6.07 0.93
CA GLN A 464 -0.71 -4.66 1.32
C GLN A 464 0.68 -4.05 1.25
N GLY A 465 0.72 -2.73 1.01
CA GLY A 465 1.96 -1.97 1.15
C GLY A 465 2.43 -1.91 2.60
N GLY A 466 3.64 -1.38 2.81
CA GLY A 466 4.24 -1.24 4.14
C GLY A 466 5.75 -1.40 4.07
N ASN A 467 6.42 -1.30 5.22
CA ASN A 467 7.88 -1.36 5.27
C ASN A 467 8.41 -2.79 5.03
N PHE A 468 7.69 -3.84 5.43
CA PHE A 468 8.12 -5.22 5.17
C PHE A 468 8.27 -5.52 3.67
N PRO A 469 7.23 -5.38 2.82
CA PRO A 469 7.40 -5.63 1.39
C PRO A 469 8.38 -4.64 0.77
N HIS A 470 8.42 -3.39 1.22
CA HIS A 470 9.37 -2.39 0.74
C HIS A 470 10.82 -2.94 0.77
N PHE A 471 11.30 -3.38 1.93
CA PHE A 471 12.66 -3.89 2.06
C PHE A 471 12.86 -5.26 1.41
N LEU A 472 11.88 -6.14 1.55
CA LEU A 472 12.00 -7.50 1.04
C LEU A 472 12.10 -7.51 -0.49
N LEU A 473 11.32 -6.67 -1.19
CA LEU A 473 11.35 -6.58 -2.65
C LEU A 473 12.74 -6.21 -3.17
N GLY A 474 13.35 -5.15 -2.61
CA GLY A 474 14.68 -4.73 -3.06
C GLY A 474 15.76 -5.73 -2.67
N HIS A 475 15.66 -6.37 -1.50
CA HIS A 475 16.61 -7.42 -1.10
C HIS A 475 16.54 -8.65 -2.01
N ARG A 476 15.34 -9.09 -2.37
CA ARG A 476 15.17 -10.15 -3.38
C ARG A 476 15.79 -9.76 -4.72
N ARG A 477 15.52 -8.55 -5.21
CA ARG A 477 16.13 -8.05 -6.47
C ARG A 477 17.66 -7.98 -6.39
N HIS A 478 18.20 -7.53 -5.26
CA HIS A 478 19.64 -7.49 -5.02
C HIS A 478 20.24 -8.89 -5.10
N LEU A 479 19.69 -9.85 -4.34
CA LEU A 479 20.18 -11.22 -4.28
C LEU A 479 20.06 -11.97 -5.61
N TYR A 480 18.99 -11.74 -6.37
CA TYR A 480 18.67 -12.50 -7.59
C TYR A 480 18.97 -11.72 -8.90
N GLY A 481 20.00 -10.88 -8.89
CA GLY A 481 20.58 -10.31 -10.12
C GLY A 481 19.70 -9.27 -10.81
N GLY A 482 18.99 -8.44 -10.04
CA GLY A 482 18.19 -7.31 -10.50
C GLY A 482 16.70 -7.61 -10.64
N HIS A 483 16.29 -8.88 -10.60
CA HIS A 483 14.88 -9.28 -10.68
C HIS A 483 14.56 -10.40 -9.70
N ALA A 484 13.38 -10.35 -9.10
CA ALA A 484 12.81 -11.48 -8.37
C ALA A 484 11.29 -11.46 -8.52
N LYS A 485 10.71 -12.62 -8.83
CA LYS A 485 9.27 -12.75 -9.09
C LYS A 485 8.48 -12.30 -7.86
N THR A 486 7.67 -11.27 -8.07
CA THR A 486 6.88 -10.62 -7.03
C THR A 486 5.49 -10.30 -7.56
N ILE A 487 4.46 -10.67 -6.79
CA ILE A 487 3.06 -10.39 -7.10
C ILE A 487 2.57 -9.29 -6.17
N LYS A 488 2.31 -8.12 -6.76
CA LYS A 488 1.64 -6.99 -6.12
C LYS A 488 0.33 -6.74 -6.88
N PRO A 489 -0.81 -7.25 -6.39
CA PRO A 489 -2.04 -7.22 -7.15
C PRO A 489 -2.57 -5.80 -7.34
N ASP A 490 -3.21 -5.58 -8.49
CA ASP A 490 -4.05 -4.40 -8.68
C ASP A 490 -5.35 -4.59 -7.90
N LYS A 491 -5.36 -4.09 -6.66
CA LYS A 491 -6.51 -4.20 -5.77
C LYS A 491 -7.78 -3.53 -6.32
N ARG A 492 -7.67 -2.48 -7.14
CA ARG A 492 -8.84 -1.83 -7.74
C ARG A 492 -9.49 -2.73 -8.79
N LYS A 493 -8.66 -3.42 -9.57
CA LYS A 493 -9.14 -4.44 -10.49
C LYS A 493 -9.70 -5.67 -9.76
N LEU A 494 -9.02 -6.13 -8.70
CA LEU A 494 -9.50 -7.28 -7.91
C LEU A 494 -10.89 -7.05 -7.31
N VAL A 495 -11.16 -5.89 -6.72
CA VAL A 495 -12.47 -5.64 -6.09
C VAL A 495 -13.61 -5.67 -7.10
N LEU A 496 -13.38 -5.24 -8.35
CA LEU A 496 -14.38 -5.35 -9.42
C LEU A 496 -14.60 -6.80 -9.85
N LEU A 497 -13.53 -7.60 -9.94
CA LEU A 497 -13.63 -9.01 -10.26
C LEU A 497 -14.31 -9.81 -9.17
N PHE A 498 -14.00 -9.52 -7.91
CA PHE A 498 -14.51 -10.26 -6.76
C PHE A 498 -15.93 -9.84 -6.33
N ASP A 499 -16.40 -8.68 -6.77
CA ASP A 499 -17.79 -8.25 -6.57
C ASP A 499 -18.77 -8.78 -7.64
N ASN A 500 -18.28 -9.42 -8.71
CA ASN A 500 -19.14 -10.00 -9.74
C ASN A 500 -19.37 -11.51 -9.50
N PRO A 501 -20.45 -11.94 -8.84
CA PRO A 501 -20.70 -13.37 -8.55
C PRO A 501 -20.99 -14.21 -9.80
N ASN A 502 -21.26 -13.56 -10.94
CA ASN A 502 -21.60 -14.21 -12.21
C ASN A 502 -20.40 -14.31 -13.16
N ILE A 503 -19.22 -13.84 -12.76
CA ILE A 503 -18.02 -14.02 -13.58
C ILE A 503 -17.69 -15.52 -13.68
N GLY A 504 -17.62 -16.06 -14.91
CA GLY A 504 -17.21 -17.46 -15.09
C GLY A 504 -15.72 -17.67 -14.80
N TRP A 505 -15.36 -18.86 -14.31
CA TRP A 505 -13.98 -19.23 -13.92
C TRP A 505 -12.94 -18.91 -14.99
N LYS A 506 -13.20 -19.31 -16.25
CA LYS A 506 -12.29 -19.06 -17.39
C LYS A 506 -12.00 -17.57 -17.59
N SER A 507 -13.01 -16.72 -17.41
CA SER A 507 -12.85 -15.26 -17.55
C SER A 507 -12.04 -14.68 -16.38
N LEU A 508 -12.36 -15.08 -15.15
CA LEU A 508 -11.63 -14.67 -13.95
C LEU A 508 -10.15 -15.07 -14.03
N LYS A 509 -9.87 -16.34 -14.35
CA LYS A 509 -8.51 -16.89 -14.49
C LYS A 509 -7.70 -16.11 -15.53
N ARG A 510 -8.27 -15.85 -16.71
CA ARG A 510 -7.60 -15.03 -17.76
C ARG A 510 -7.22 -13.64 -17.25
N GLN A 511 -8.10 -12.96 -16.52
CA GLN A 511 -7.80 -11.63 -15.98
C GLN A 511 -6.70 -11.65 -14.90
N LEU A 512 -6.68 -12.68 -14.06
CA LEU A 512 -5.71 -12.84 -12.99
C LEU A 512 -4.34 -13.29 -13.52
N LEU A 513 -4.29 -14.14 -14.53
CA LEU A 513 -3.05 -14.46 -15.25
C LEU A 513 -2.41 -13.22 -15.88
N ASN A 514 -3.21 -12.34 -16.50
CA ASN A 514 -2.73 -11.06 -17.02
C ASN A 514 -2.21 -10.15 -15.90
N MET A 515 -2.89 -10.10 -14.75
CA MET A 515 -2.44 -9.34 -13.58
C MET A 515 -1.11 -9.86 -13.02
N ARG A 516 -0.93 -11.18 -12.96
CA ARG A 516 0.34 -11.82 -12.57
C ARG A 516 1.47 -11.44 -13.52
N SER A 517 1.25 -11.56 -14.83
CA SER A 517 2.25 -11.18 -15.85
C SER A 517 2.67 -9.72 -15.74
N HIS A 518 1.72 -8.81 -15.52
CA HIS A 518 2.00 -7.39 -15.33
C HIS A 518 2.74 -7.09 -14.01
N SER A 519 2.51 -7.89 -12.95
CA SER A 519 3.26 -7.75 -11.70
C SER A 519 4.72 -8.15 -11.86
N ASP A 520 4.96 -9.24 -12.60
CA ASP A 520 6.31 -9.77 -12.83
C ASP A 520 7.18 -8.83 -13.68
N SER A 521 6.58 -8.14 -14.68
CA SER A 521 7.29 -7.17 -15.52
C SER A 521 7.78 -5.94 -14.73
N LYS A 522 7.10 -5.57 -13.64
CA LYS A 522 7.55 -4.51 -12.73
C LYS A 522 8.73 -4.94 -11.84
N GLY A 523 9.12 -6.20 -11.89
CA GLY A 523 10.27 -6.72 -11.16
C GLY A 523 11.62 -6.14 -11.62
N VAL A 524 11.71 -5.62 -12.85
CA VAL A 524 12.96 -5.18 -13.53
C VAL A 524 13.13 -3.64 -13.50
N GLU A 525 12.32 -2.92 -12.73
CA GLU A 525 12.33 -1.44 -12.74
C GLU A 525 13.62 -0.84 -12.13
N LEU A 526 14.18 0.16 -12.81
CA LEU A 526 15.26 1.01 -12.29
C LEU A 526 14.71 2.06 -11.32
N LYS A 527 15.52 2.43 -10.33
CA LYS A 527 15.20 3.48 -9.37
C LYS A 527 15.09 4.83 -10.08
N ARG A 528 13.97 5.54 -9.87
CA ARG A 528 13.85 6.97 -10.22
C ARG A 528 14.32 7.86 -9.06
N PRO A 529 14.59 9.16 -9.25
CA PRO A 529 15.16 10.02 -8.21
C PRO A 529 14.44 9.94 -6.85
N ASN A 530 13.11 9.96 -6.86
CA ASN A 530 12.27 9.92 -5.66
C ASN A 530 11.87 8.51 -5.21
N ASP A 531 12.21 7.48 -5.98
CA ASP A 531 11.95 6.10 -5.58
C ASP A 531 12.94 5.69 -4.48
N SER A 532 12.50 4.80 -3.61
CA SER A 532 13.35 4.29 -2.55
C SER A 532 14.39 3.31 -3.05
N ILE A 533 15.63 3.53 -2.63
CA ILE A 533 16.75 2.61 -2.87
C ILE A 533 16.53 1.22 -2.26
N TYR A 534 15.74 1.12 -1.18
CA TYR A 534 15.44 -0.16 -0.52
C TYR A 534 14.43 -1.01 -1.28
N SER A 535 13.62 -0.42 -2.17
CA SER A 535 12.75 -1.15 -3.11
C SER A 535 13.46 -1.42 -4.43
N PHE A 536 14.21 -0.43 -4.92
CA PHE A 536 14.82 -0.42 -6.25
C PHE A 536 16.34 -0.26 -6.09
N PRO A 537 17.10 -1.37 -5.98
CA PRO A 537 18.54 -1.32 -5.77
C PRO A 537 19.32 -0.95 -7.03
N CYS A 538 18.74 -1.07 -8.23
CA CYS A 538 19.42 -0.72 -9.48
C CYS A 538 19.19 0.75 -9.84
N PRO A 539 20.23 1.51 -10.26
CA PRO A 539 21.62 1.08 -10.42
C PRO A 539 22.51 1.31 -9.18
N ASP A 540 22.01 1.98 -8.13
CA ASP A 540 22.86 2.49 -7.04
C ASP A 540 23.60 1.41 -6.22
N CYS A 541 22.99 0.25 -6.03
CA CYS A 541 23.51 -0.86 -5.21
C CYS A 541 23.92 -2.09 -6.03
N MET A 542 23.96 -1.98 -7.36
CA MET A 542 24.21 -3.11 -8.27
C MET A 542 24.99 -2.66 -9.51
N CYS A 543 25.81 -3.55 -10.05
CA CYS A 543 26.62 -3.29 -11.24
C CYS A 543 26.12 -4.09 -12.41
N ARG A 544 26.34 -3.60 -13.63
CA ARG A 544 26.11 -4.42 -14.81
C ARG A 544 27.10 -5.59 -14.85
N ALA A 545 26.63 -6.79 -15.19
CA ALA A 545 27.55 -7.90 -15.44
C ALA A 545 28.18 -7.72 -16.83
N ASN A 546 29.51 -7.69 -16.91
CA ASN A 546 30.21 -7.56 -18.18
C ASN A 546 30.04 -8.84 -19.02
N LYS A 547 29.43 -8.73 -20.21
CA LYS A 547 29.28 -9.86 -21.16
C LYS A 547 30.61 -10.42 -21.70
N THR A 548 31.73 -9.74 -21.46
CA THR A 548 33.04 -10.05 -22.08
C THR A 548 33.97 -10.92 -21.24
N ALA A 549 33.65 -11.22 -19.98
CA ALA A 549 34.49 -12.10 -19.15
C ALA A 549 34.12 -13.59 -19.28
N ASP A 550 32.85 -13.91 -19.55
CA ASP A 550 32.35 -15.29 -19.66
C ASP A 550 32.65 -15.96 -21.01
N SER A 551 33.06 -15.21 -22.03
CA SER A 551 33.48 -15.79 -23.32
C SER A 551 34.93 -16.28 -23.32
N LYS A 552 35.76 -15.86 -22.36
CA LYS A 552 37.14 -16.33 -22.22
C LYS A 552 37.28 -17.57 -21.34
N SER A 553 36.32 -17.87 -20.46
CA SER A 553 36.32 -19.08 -19.64
C SER A 553 35.73 -20.29 -20.37
N LYS A 554 34.91 -20.09 -21.40
CA LYS A 554 34.31 -21.17 -22.20
C LYS A 554 35.10 -21.58 -23.44
N SER A 555 36.20 -20.91 -23.74
CA SER A 555 37.12 -21.26 -24.83
C SER A 555 38.41 -21.95 -24.34
N ALA A 556 38.51 -22.22 -23.04
CA ALA A 556 39.68 -22.85 -22.41
C ALA A 556 39.31 -24.03 -21.47
N ALA A 557 38.18 -24.69 -21.71
CA ALA A 557 37.78 -25.93 -21.03
C ALA A 557 37.42 -27.01 -22.06
#